data_AF-A0A967YLQ3-F1
#
_entry.id   AF-A0A967YLQ3-F1
#
_cell.length_a   1.000
_cell.length_b   1.000
_cell.length_c   1.000
_cell.angle_alpha   90.00
_cell.angle_beta   90.00
_cell.angle_gamma   90.00
#
_symmetry.space_group_name_H-M   'P 1'
#
loop_
_entity.id
_entity.type
_entity.pdbx_description
1 polymer ?
#
loop_
_entity_poly.entity_id
_entity_poly.type
_entity_poly.pdbx_seq_one_letter_code
_entity_poly.pdbx_strand_id
1 'polypeptide(L)' 'MNIKVLKKTSDELRIEIEGEGHTFCNVLQKALLEDKTVEMAGYDIPH' A
#
# COMPACT_ATOMS: atom_id res chain seq x y z
N MET A 1 14.26 2.57 2.18
CA MET A 1 13.05 1.74 2.06
C MET A 1 13.11 0.63 3.08
N ASN A 2 12.38 0.79 4.19
CA ASN A 2 12.14 -0.27 5.17
C ASN A 2 10.65 -0.65 5.10
N ILE A 3 10.33 -1.94 5.04
CA ILE A 3 8.95 -2.41 4.90
C ILE A 3 8.61 -3.23 6.12
N LYS A 4 7.54 -2.83 6.81
CA LYS A 4 7.00 -3.55 7.95
C LYS A 4 5.61 -4.04 7.63
N VAL A 5 5.37 -5.34 7.80
CA VAL A 5 4.04 -5.92 7.65
C VAL A 5 3.28 -5.68 8.94
N LEU A 6 2.21 -4.87 8.87
CA LEU A 6 1.35 -4.57 10.01
C LEU A 6 0.24 -5.61 10.17
N LYS A 7 -0.33 -6.05 9.04
CA LYS A 7 -1.40 -7.05 9.00
C LYS A 7 -1.31 -7.85 7.71
N LYS A 8 -1.55 -9.16 7.82
CA LYS A 8 -1.63 -10.06 6.68
C LYS A 8 -2.72 -11.09 6.96
N THR A 9 -3.76 -11.08 6.15
CA THR A 9 -4.80 -12.11 6.12
C THR A 9 -4.82 -12.73 4.72
N SER A 10 -5.77 -13.61 4.44
CA SER A 10 -5.94 -14.22 3.12
C SER A 10 -6.27 -13.18 2.04
N ASP A 11 -7.00 -12.12 2.39
CA ASP A 11 -7.57 -11.14 1.44
C ASP A 11 -7.12 -9.69 1.73
N GLU A 12 -6.35 -9.45 2.79
CA GLU A 12 -5.89 -8.09 3.17
C GLU A 12 -4.40 -8.10 3.52
N LEU A 13 -3.66 -7.14 2.97
CA LEU A 13 -2.27 -6.86 3.32
C LEU A 13 -2.11 -5.39 3.69
N ARG A 14 -1.66 -5.13 4.92
CA ARG A 14 -1.31 -3.79 5.39
C ARG A 14 0.19 -3.72 5.66
N ILE A 15 0.86 -2.82 4.96
CA ILE A 15 2.29 -2.57 5.10
C ILE A 15 2.55 -1.11 5.44
N GLU A 16 3.60 -0.90 6.23
CA GLU A 16 4.17 0.40 6.52
C GLU A 16 5.51 0.50 5.79
N ILE A 17 5.71 1.61 5.06
CA ILE A 17 6.91 1.83 4.25
C ILE A 17 7.60 3.08 4.79
N GLU A 18 8.75 2.88 5.42
CA GLU A 18 9.54 3.99 5.95
C GLU A 18 10.55 4.49 4.91
N GLY A 19 10.61 5.81 4.76
CA GLY A 19 11.51 6.52 3.86
C GLY A 19 10.95 6.79 2.47
N GLU A 20 9.72 6.36 2.18
CA GLU A 20 9.00 6.67 0.94
C GLU A 20 7.90 7.70 1.20
N GLY A 21 7.67 8.60 0.25
CA GLY A 21 6.65 9.66 0.35
C GLY A 21 5.43 9.45 -0.55
N HIS A 22 4.57 10.47 -0.63
CA HIS A 22 3.34 10.47 -1.45
C HIS A 22 3.55 10.04 -2.90
N THR A 23 4.70 10.35 -3.50
CA THR A 23 5.02 10.00 -4.89
C THR A 23 4.98 8.49 -5.11
N PHE A 24 5.61 7.71 -4.23
CA PHE A 24 5.66 6.25 -4.34
C PHE A 24 4.29 5.63 -4.05
N CYS A 25 3.66 6.04 -2.94
CA CYS A 25 2.37 5.48 -2.52
C CYS A 25 1.25 5.74 -3.53
N ASN A 26 1.25 6.89 -4.22
CA ASN A 26 0.28 7.20 -5.25
C ASN A 26 0.44 6.31 -6.51
N VAL A 27 1.68 6.08 -6.95
CA VAL A 27 1.95 5.18 -8.10
C VAL A 27 1.58 3.75 -7.73
N LEU A 28 1.95 3.29 -6.53
CA LEU A 28 1.61 1.95 -6.05
C LEU A 28 0.10 1.74 -5.96
N GLN A 29 -0.63 2.71 -5.39
CA GLN A 29 -2.09 2.65 -5.34
C GLN A 29 -2.71 2.53 -6.72
N LYS A 30 -2.27 3.34 -7.69
CA LYS A 30 -2.77 3.25 -9.08
C LYS A 30 -2.50 1.89 -9.70
N ALA A 31 -1.27 1.39 -9.59
CA ALA A 31 -0.90 0.08 -10.12
C ALA A 31 -1.73 -1.06 -9.51
N LEU A 32 -2.04 -0.98 -8.21
CA LEU A 32 -2.92 -1.95 -7.55
C LEU A 32 -4.37 -1.85 -8.04
N LEU A 33 -4.89 -0.64 -8.25
CA LEU A 33 -6.26 -0.44 -8.75
C LEU A 33 -6.44 -0.82 -10.23
N GLU A 34 -5.34 -0.93 -11.00
CA GLU A 34 -5.38 -1.46 -12.37
C GLU A 34 -5.52 -2.99 -12.40
N ASP A 35 -5.17 -3.67 -11.30
CA ASP A 35 -5.32 -5.11 -11.19
C ASP A 35 -6.78 -5.48 -10.86
N LYS A 36 -7.39 -6.31 -11.70
CA LYS A 36 -8.79 -6.74 -11.56
C LYS A 36 -9.03 -7.66 -10.36
N THR A 37 -7.97 -8.20 -9.76
CA THR A 37 -8.05 -9.06 -8.57
C THR A 37 -8.06 -8.25 -7.28
N VAL A 38 -7.74 -6.95 -7.35
CA VAL A 38 -7.72 -6.05 -6.21
C VAL A 38 -9.09 -5.40 -6.06
N GLU A 39 -9.79 -5.70 -4.98
CA GLU A 39 -11.07 -5.07 -4.67
C GLU A 39 -10.90 -3.61 -4.21
N MET A 40 -9.84 -3.32 -3.44
CA MET A 40 -9.58 -1.99 -2.89
C MET A 40 -8.09 -1.79 -2.61
N ALA A 41 -7.56 -0.60 -2.94
CA ALA A 41 -6.22 -0.17 -2.56
C ALA A 41 -6.22 1.32 -2.15
N GLY A 42 -5.47 1.63 -1.10
CA GLY A 42 -5.30 2.98 -0.57
C GLY A 42 -4.06 3.07 0.31
N TYR A 43 -3.64 4.30 0.61
CA TYR A 43 -2.55 4.57 1.55
C TYR A 43 -2.95 5.71 2.47
N ASP A 44 -2.33 5.74 3.64
CA ASP A 44 -2.46 6.83 4.61
C ASP A 44 -1.05 7.26 5.02
N ILE A 45 -0.83 8.57 5.15
CA ILE A 45 0.42 9.13 5.66
C ILE A 45 0.06 9.86 6.94
N PRO A 46 0.49 9.35 8.11
CA PRO A 46 0.24 10.02 9.37
C PRO A 46 0.93 11.39 9.36
N HIS A 47 0.20 12.43 9.76
CA HIS A 47 0.69 13.81 9.88
C HIS A 47 1.50 14.01 11.15
#